data_AF-A0A520BGS4-F1
#
_entry.id   AF-A0A520BGS4-F1
#
_cell.length_a   1.000
_cell.length_b   1.000
_cell.length_c   1.000
_cell.angle_alpha   90.00
_cell.angle_beta   90.00
_cell.angle_gamma   90.00
#
_symmetry.space_group_name_H-M   'P 1'
#
loop_
_entity.id
_entity.type
_entity.pdbx_description
1 polymer ?
#
loop_
_entity_poly.entity_id
_entity_poly.type
_entity_poly.pdbx_seq_one_letter_code
_entity_poly.pdbx_strand_id
1 'polypeptide(L)'
;MNNNDLNIFAKIKGVGAASGLFIKENELYIIGDNSAYLYQYHIAEKQLSKIELLSGFQPSENIPKNMKPDFEVLCHFQNQLFILGSGSKPNRCMMVNYHLETKKITRQNLTNLYDNIKKATGFDDENFNIEGAIANENNWYLFNRGNGTANKNGIFKLEGADLANAKFTAFIPIALLKTNNVLVSFTDAVLHQNQIYFIAAAEDTTSTYDDGEILGSYLGKIDLENFHLVFTKKISDHQKFEGITFLKQTDERLEFLLCEDTDTEVLETIIYKIFI
;
A
#
# COMPACT_ATOMS: atom_id res chain seq x y z
N MET A 1 2.26 -29.33 1.48
CA MET A 1 3.65 -28.81 1.50
C MET A 1 3.64 -27.48 0.76
N ASN A 2 4.02 -26.38 1.42
CA ASN A 2 4.66 -25.17 0.85
C ASN A 2 4.75 -24.07 1.92
N ASN A 3 5.43 -24.38 3.03
CA ASN A 3 5.87 -23.40 4.01
C ASN A 3 6.91 -22.49 3.33
N ASN A 4 6.46 -21.42 2.68
CA ASN A 4 7.33 -20.25 2.57
C ASN A 4 7.11 -19.55 3.90
N ASP A 5 8.00 -19.86 4.85
CA ASP A 5 7.87 -19.40 6.23
C ASP A 5 7.84 -17.88 6.24
N LEU A 6 6.68 -17.33 6.55
CA LEU A 6 6.56 -15.95 6.94
C LEU A 6 7.35 -15.78 8.24
N ASN A 7 8.48 -15.08 8.17
CA ASN A 7 9.41 -14.94 9.28
C ASN A 7 9.43 -13.50 9.77
N ILE A 8 9.49 -13.29 11.08
CA ILE A 8 9.71 -11.95 11.63
C ILE A 8 11.10 -11.46 11.21
N PHE A 9 11.14 -10.33 10.52
CA PHE A 9 12.36 -9.63 10.12
C PHE A 9 12.77 -8.61 11.18
N ALA A 10 11.83 -7.78 11.63
CA ALA A 10 12.06 -6.77 12.66
C ALA A 10 10.78 -6.50 13.46
N LYS A 11 10.95 -6.07 14.70
CA LYS A 11 9.88 -5.45 15.51
C LYS A 11 10.30 -4.02 15.80
N ILE A 12 9.47 -3.06 15.41
CA ILE A 12 9.80 -1.63 15.43
C ILE A 12 8.79 -0.92 16.32
N LYS A 13 9.28 -0.34 17.42
CA LYS A 13 8.47 0.48 18.33
C LYS A 13 8.41 1.92 17.81
N GLY A 14 7.26 2.56 17.99
CA GLY A 14 7.02 3.95 17.59
C GLY A 14 6.34 4.12 16.23
N VAL A 15 5.84 3.04 15.63
CA VAL A 15 5.06 3.06 14.38
C VAL A 15 3.78 2.24 14.62
N GLY A 16 2.61 2.83 14.44
CA GLY A 16 1.32 2.14 14.48
C GLY A 16 0.71 2.06 13.08
N ALA A 17 -0.22 1.12 12.89
CA ALA A 17 -1.04 0.94 11.67
C ALA A 17 -0.25 1.10 10.37
N ALA A 18 0.81 0.29 10.21
CA ALA A 18 1.74 0.42 9.09
C ALA A 18 1.10 -0.03 7.77
N SER A 19 1.05 0.88 6.81
CA SER A 19 0.26 0.79 5.57
C SER A 19 1.11 1.01 4.30
N GLY A 20 2.42 0.80 4.40
CA GLY A 20 3.31 0.92 3.24
C GLY A 20 4.77 0.81 3.61
N LEU A 21 5.55 0.17 2.74
CA LEU A 21 6.98 -0.08 2.93
C LEU A 21 7.82 0.26 1.71
N PHE A 22 9.02 0.77 1.96
CA PHE A 22 10.07 0.83 0.96
C PHE A 22 11.43 0.61 1.61
N ILE A 23 12.26 -0.25 1.04
CA ILE A 23 13.63 -0.46 1.52
C ILE A 23 14.66 0.02 0.49
N LYS A 24 15.66 0.76 0.98
CA LYS A 24 16.87 1.10 0.24
C LYS A 24 18.07 0.78 1.11
N GLU A 25 18.81 -0.25 0.73
CA GLU A 25 19.99 -0.73 1.47
C GLU A 25 19.67 -1.05 2.95
N ASN A 26 20.16 -0.24 3.90
CA ASN A 26 19.96 -0.43 5.33
C ASN A 26 18.83 0.44 5.91
N GLU A 27 18.13 1.18 5.06
CA GLU A 27 17.06 2.12 5.42
C GLU A 27 15.70 1.55 5.03
N LEU A 28 14.85 1.32 6.01
CA LEU A 28 13.45 0.95 5.82
C LEU A 28 12.55 2.15 6.07
N TYR A 29 11.86 2.58 5.03
CA TYR A 29 10.85 3.62 5.08
C TYR A 29 9.47 3.01 5.29
N ILE A 30 8.71 3.60 6.22
CA ILE A 30 7.40 3.10 6.64
C ILE A 30 6.45 4.28 6.75
N ILE A 31 5.22 4.11 6.31
CA ILE A 31 4.11 5.01 6.61
C ILE A 31 3.08 4.27 7.47
N GLY A 32 2.25 5.04 8.18
CA GLY A 32 1.04 4.49 8.79
C GLY A 32 -0.17 5.32 8.40
N ASP A 33 -1.32 4.66 8.25
CA ASP A 33 -2.55 5.25 7.73
C ASP A 33 -3.08 6.42 8.59
N ASN A 34 -2.77 6.36 9.89
CA ASN A 34 -3.17 7.25 10.95
C ASN A 34 -2.02 8.16 11.42
N SER A 35 -0.96 8.31 10.62
CA SER A 35 0.22 9.10 10.97
C SER A 35 0.49 10.23 9.98
N ALA A 36 1.02 11.33 10.49
CA ALA A 36 1.54 12.44 9.70
C ALA A 36 3.06 12.33 9.45
N TYR A 37 3.67 11.18 9.73
CA TYR A 37 5.10 10.94 9.59
C TYR A 37 5.43 9.93 8.48
N LEU A 38 6.58 10.13 7.85
CA LEU A 38 7.36 9.08 7.20
C LEU A 38 8.39 8.62 8.22
N TYR A 39 8.33 7.35 8.56
CA TYR A 39 9.29 6.74 9.47
C TYR A 39 10.48 6.22 8.68
N GLN A 40 11.67 6.45 9.20
CA GLN A 40 12.91 5.94 8.64
C GLN A 40 13.59 5.08 9.71
N TYR A 41 13.61 3.78 9.48
CA TYR A 41 14.20 2.78 10.37
C TYR A 41 15.54 2.30 9.82
N HIS A 42 16.61 2.58 10.55
CA HIS A 42 17.94 2.10 10.22
C HIS A 42 18.14 0.69 10.79
N ILE A 43 18.20 -0.31 9.92
CA ILE A 43 18.08 -1.73 10.28
C ILE A 43 19.24 -2.18 11.16
N ALA A 44 20.49 -1.84 10.79
CA ALA A 44 21.68 -2.26 11.53
C ALA A 44 21.75 -1.66 12.95
N GLU A 45 21.39 -0.38 13.09
CA GLU A 45 21.45 0.33 14.39
C GLU A 45 20.18 0.16 15.21
N LYS A 46 19.11 -0.38 14.59
CA LYS A 46 17.77 -0.51 15.19
C LYS A 46 17.21 0.83 15.66
N GLN A 47 17.48 1.89 14.91
CA GLN A 47 17.09 3.26 15.25
C GLN A 47 15.94 3.73 14.35
N LEU A 48 14.91 4.31 14.97
CA LEU A 48 13.78 4.92 14.28
C LEU A 48 13.91 6.46 14.30
N SER A 49 13.81 7.07 13.12
CA SER A 49 13.67 8.51 12.94
C SER A 49 12.29 8.83 12.35
N LYS A 50 11.77 10.02 12.65
CA LYS A 50 10.48 10.51 12.13
C LYS A 50 10.70 11.73 11.25
N ILE A 51 10.11 11.73 10.07
CA ILE A 51 10.12 12.84 9.12
C ILE A 51 8.70 13.37 9.03
N GLU A 52 8.47 14.62 9.43
CA GLU A 52 7.14 15.24 9.41
C GLU A 52 6.66 15.47 7.98
N LEU A 53 5.64 14.72 7.56
CA LEU A 53 4.99 14.87 6.27
C LEU A 53 3.92 15.93 6.29
N LEU A 54 3.14 16.03 7.37
CA LEU A 54 2.08 17.03 7.51
C LEU A 54 2.15 17.68 8.90
N SER A 55 2.08 19.01 8.93
CA SER A 55 2.02 19.77 10.18
C SER A 55 0.57 20.00 10.63
N GLY A 56 0.37 20.20 11.94
CA GLY A 56 -0.92 20.66 12.49
C GLY A 56 -1.84 19.57 13.01
N PHE A 57 -1.39 18.32 13.03
CA PHE A 57 -2.09 17.21 13.69
C PHE A 57 -1.70 17.11 15.16
N GLN A 58 -2.69 16.97 16.05
CA GLN A 58 -2.52 16.76 17.48
C GLN A 58 -3.54 15.70 17.95
N PRO A 59 -3.12 14.44 18.18
CA PRO A 59 -1.76 13.90 18.00
C PRO A 59 -1.35 13.78 16.53
N SER A 60 -0.04 13.66 16.24
CA SER A 60 0.50 13.45 14.89
C SER A 60 0.64 11.97 14.50
N GLU A 61 0.42 11.07 15.45
CA GLU A 61 0.29 9.61 15.31
C GLU A 61 -1.05 9.22 15.92
N ASN A 62 -1.66 8.12 15.50
CA ASN A 62 -3.04 7.78 15.89
C ASN A 62 -4.01 8.95 15.65
N ILE A 63 -3.86 9.61 14.50
CA ILE A 63 -4.76 10.68 14.05
C ILE A 63 -6.17 10.09 13.95
N PRO A 64 -7.20 10.74 14.54
CA PRO A 64 -8.57 10.23 14.52
C PRO A 64 -9.08 9.86 13.11
N LYS A 65 -9.83 8.76 12.99
CA LYS A 65 -10.33 8.18 11.71
C LYS A 65 -11.04 9.19 10.79
N ASN A 66 -11.72 10.18 11.36
CA ASN A 66 -12.41 11.24 10.63
C ASN A 66 -11.49 12.35 10.11
N MET A 67 -10.28 12.48 10.67
CA MET A 67 -9.29 13.50 10.33
C MET A 67 -8.10 12.94 9.54
N LYS A 68 -7.80 11.64 9.65
CA LYS A 68 -6.58 11.05 9.08
C LYS A 68 -6.47 11.28 7.57
N PRO A 69 -5.26 11.57 7.06
CA PRO A 69 -4.99 11.65 5.63
C PRO A 69 -5.11 10.29 4.93
N ASP A 70 -5.11 9.18 5.71
CA ASP A 70 -5.32 7.83 5.20
C ASP A 70 -4.24 7.46 4.18
N PHE A 71 -2.97 7.63 4.58
CA PHE A 71 -1.85 7.31 3.72
C PHE A 71 -1.72 5.79 3.59
N GLU A 72 -2.18 5.24 2.47
CA GLU A 72 -2.24 3.81 2.17
C GLU A 72 -1.24 3.38 1.08
N VAL A 73 -0.39 4.31 0.62
CA VAL A 73 0.52 4.05 -0.50
C VAL A 73 1.88 4.63 -0.19
N LEU A 74 2.91 3.81 -0.29
CA LEU A 74 4.31 4.24 -0.31
C LEU A 74 4.99 3.74 -1.60
N CYS A 75 4.85 4.50 -2.68
CA CYS A 75 5.39 4.14 -3.98
C CYS A 75 6.76 4.76 -4.21
N HIS A 76 7.78 3.94 -4.43
CA HIS A 76 9.09 4.41 -4.86
C HIS A 76 9.19 4.49 -6.38
N PHE A 77 9.67 5.65 -6.87
CA PHE A 77 10.08 5.79 -8.27
C PHE A 77 11.28 6.73 -8.37
N GLN A 78 12.32 6.27 -9.09
CA GLN A 78 13.60 6.96 -9.25
C GLN A 78 14.27 7.31 -7.91
N ASN A 79 14.20 8.56 -7.46
CA ASN A 79 14.80 9.02 -6.20
C ASN A 79 13.78 9.65 -5.27
N GLN A 80 12.51 9.29 -5.46
CA GLN A 80 11.37 9.86 -4.75
C GLN A 80 10.49 8.77 -4.18
N LEU A 81 9.94 9.05 -3.01
CA LEU A 81 8.85 8.31 -2.40
C LEU A 81 7.57 9.13 -2.54
N PHE A 82 6.57 8.54 -3.15
CA PHE A 82 5.25 9.10 -3.35
C PHE A 82 4.31 8.47 -2.33
N ILE A 83 3.76 9.32 -1.46
CA ILE A 83 2.89 8.93 -0.35
C ILE A 83 1.50 9.44 -0.66
N LEU A 84 0.54 8.55 -0.89
CA LEU A 84 -0.80 8.93 -1.35
C LEU A 84 -1.83 8.57 -0.28
N GLY A 85 -2.78 9.48 -0.09
CA GLY A 85 -4.01 9.15 0.58
C GLY A 85 -4.92 8.28 -0.30
N SER A 86 -5.79 7.49 0.32
CA SER A 86 -6.65 6.52 -0.35
C SER A 86 -7.66 7.10 -1.35
N GLY A 87 -7.95 8.40 -1.28
CA GLY A 87 -8.92 9.07 -2.15
C GLY A 87 -10.39 8.77 -1.85
N SER A 88 -10.68 7.94 -0.83
CA SER A 88 -12.03 7.55 -0.43
C SER A 88 -12.86 8.68 0.23
N LYS A 89 -12.20 9.76 0.66
CA LYS A 89 -12.84 10.96 1.24
C LYS A 89 -12.10 12.24 0.84
N PRO A 90 -12.73 13.43 0.91
CA PRO A 90 -12.09 14.69 0.55
C PRO A 90 -10.77 14.98 1.28
N ASN A 91 -10.62 14.57 2.54
CA ASN A 91 -9.40 14.75 3.32
C ASN A 91 -8.32 13.68 3.04
N ARG A 92 -8.58 12.73 2.14
CA ARG A 92 -7.72 11.59 1.79
C ARG A 92 -7.16 11.68 0.37
N CYS A 93 -7.23 12.86 -0.26
CA CYS A 93 -6.76 13.09 -1.62
C CYS A 93 -5.37 13.74 -1.67
N MET A 94 -4.59 13.69 -0.58
CA MET A 94 -3.26 14.30 -0.52
C MET A 94 -2.20 13.36 -1.11
N MET A 95 -1.26 13.92 -1.85
CA MET A 95 0.00 13.28 -2.21
C MET A 95 1.17 14.05 -1.61
N VAL A 96 2.10 13.35 -0.99
CA VAL A 96 3.36 13.89 -0.48
C VAL A 96 4.52 13.20 -1.21
N ASN A 97 5.42 13.99 -1.80
CA ASN A 97 6.63 13.47 -2.42
C ASN A 97 7.82 13.78 -1.53
N TYR A 98 8.58 12.75 -1.16
CA TYR A 98 9.83 12.87 -0.40
C TYR A 98 11.00 12.48 -1.30
N HIS A 99 11.96 13.39 -1.50
CA HIS A 99 13.16 13.12 -2.28
C HIS A 99 14.24 12.48 -1.39
N LEU A 100 14.72 11.29 -1.74
CA LEU A 100 15.61 10.48 -0.87
C LEU A 100 16.96 11.16 -0.60
N GLU A 101 17.58 11.81 -1.60
CA GLU A 101 18.86 12.51 -1.39
C GLU A 101 18.72 13.90 -0.76
N THR A 102 17.91 14.77 -1.38
CA THR A 102 17.78 16.17 -0.94
C THR A 102 16.90 16.34 0.31
N LYS A 103 16.16 15.28 0.69
CA LYS A 103 15.18 15.27 1.79
C LYS A 103 14.06 16.29 1.61
N LYS A 104 13.89 16.83 0.39
CA LYS A 104 12.85 17.81 0.06
C LYS A 104 11.49 17.14 0.07
N ILE A 105 10.53 17.81 0.71
CA ILE A 105 9.11 17.41 0.74
C ILE A 105 8.30 18.38 -0.11
N THR A 106 7.49 17.85 -1.03
CA THR A 106 6.46 18.60 -1.75
C THR A 106 5.09 17.95 -1.55
N ARG A 107 4.02 18.73 -1.63
CA ARG A 107 2.65 18.27 -1.38
C ARG A 107 1.77 18.73 -2.52
N GLN A 108 0.90 17.85 -3.01
CA GLN A 108 -0.03 18.12 -4.09
C GLN A 108 -1.38 17.51 -3.74
N ASN A 109 -2.47 18.15 -4.17
CA ASN A 109 -3.81 17.61 -4.00
C ASN A 109 -4.22 16.85 -5.28
N LEU A 110 -4.63 15.59 -5.11
CA LEU A 110 -5.07 14.68 -6.17
C LEU A 110 -6.58 14.69 -6.41
N THR A 111 -7.37 15.54 -5.74
CA THR A 111 -8.84 15.61 -5.90
C THR A 111 -9.26 15.65 -7.37
N ASN A 112 -8.65 16.54 -8.18
CA ASN A 112 -8.99 16.66 -9.60
C ASN A 112 -8.67 15.38 -10.39
N LEU A 113 -7.56 14.71 -10.08
CA LEU A 113 -7.19 13.46 -10.71
C LEU A 113 -8.19 12.36 -10.36
N TYR A 114 -8.48 12.18 -9.07
CA TYR A 114 -9.39 11.15 -8.57
C TYR A 114 -10.82 11.39 -9.08
N ASP A 115 -11.30 12.63 -9.11
CA ASP A 115 -12.62 12.98 -9.66
C ASP A 115 -12.70 12.69 -11.17
N ASN A 116 -11.63 12.94 -11.92
CA ASN A 116 -11.57 12.57 -13.34
C ASN A 116 -11.63 11.06 -13.54
N ILE A 117 -10.91 10.28 -12.72
CA ILE A 117 -10.98 8.81 -12.77
C ILE A 117 -12.38 8.32 -12.43
N LYS A 118 -12.95 8.78 -11.30
CA LYS A 118 -14.31 8.44 -10.85
C LYS A 118 -15.35 8.73 -11.92
N LYS A 119 -15.30 9.93 -12.51
CA LYS A 119 -16.20 10.33 -13.61
C LYS A 119 -16.03 9.46 -14.86
N ALA A 120 -14.80 9.11 -15.23
CA ALA A 120 -14.53 8.30 -16.42
C ALA A 120 -14.93 6.83 -16.25
N THR A 121 -14.95 6.32 -15.01
CA THR A 121 -15.16 4.90 -14.70
C THR A 121 -16.52 4.60 -14.06
N GLY A 122 -17.26 5.63 -13.63
CA GLY A 122 -18.49 5.49 -12.86
C GLY A 122 -18.26 4.89 -11.46
N PHE A 123 -17.09 5.13 -10.88
CA PHE A 123 -16.85 4.86 -9.46
C PHE A 123 -17.41 6.02 -8.64
N ASP A 124 -18.02 5.69 -7.51
CA ASP A 124 -18.39 6.64 -6.47
C ASP A 124 -17.35 6.62 -5.34
N ASP A 125 -17.55 7.47 -4.34
CA ASP A 125 -16.63 7.59 -3.20
C ASP A 125 -16.60 6.33 -2.32
N GLU A 126 -17.67 5.50 -2.34
CA GLU A 126 -17.73 4.24 -1.57
C GLU A 126 -16.91 3.12 -2.23
N ASN A 127 -16.65 3.20 -3.53
CA ASN A 127 -15.96 2.17 -4.29
C ASN A 127 -14.56 2.59 -4.77
N PHE A 128 -14.16 3.84 -4.53
CA PHE A 128 -12.83 4.37 -4.85
C PHE A 128 -11.94 4.39 -3.61
N ASN A 129 -10.98 3.46 -3.55
CA ASN A 129 -10.09 3.29 -2.41
C ASN A 129 -8.73 2.78 -2.89
N ILE A 130 -7.76 3.68 -2.99
CA ILE A 130 -6.41 3.34 -3.46
C ILE A 130 -5.58 2.84 -2.28
N GLU A 131 -5.04 1.63 -2.41
CA GLU A 131 -4.19 0.99 -1.39
C GLU A 131 -2.86 0.49 -1.95
N GLY A 132 -2.52 0.89 -3.17
CA GLY A 132 -1.20 0.59 -3.72
C GLY A 132 -0.91 1.43 -4.93
N ALA A 133 0.37 1.62 -5.22
CA ALA A 133 0.79 2.21 -6.48
C ALA A 133 2.15 1.68 -6.93
N ILE A 134 2.30 1.53 -8.24
CA ILE A 134 3.60 1.37 -8.88
C ILE A 134 3.73 2.37 -10.02
N ALA A 135 4.96 2.73 -10.36
CA ALA A 135 5.24 3.62 -11.47
C ALA A 135 6.39 3.09 -12.34
N ASN A 136 6.36 3.49 -13.61
CA ASN A 136 7.50 3.45 -14.51
C ASN A 136 7.67 4.82 -15.17
N GLU A 137 8.63 4.96 -16.10
CA GLU A 137 8.97 6.25 -16.73
C GLU A 137 7.79 7.06 -17.27
N ASN A 138 6.76 6.37 -17.77
CA ASN A 138 5.65 7.02 -18.47
C ASN A 138 4.28 6.70 -17.87
N ASN A 139 4.17 5.79 -16.91
CA ASN A 139 2.89 5.32 -16.41
C ASN A 139 2.85 5.19 -14.90
N TRP A 140 1.67 5.45 -14.37
CA TRP A 140 1.26 5.13 -13.02
C TRP A 140 0.20 4.04 -13.04
N TYR A 141 0.23 3.20 -12.02
CA TYR A 141 -0.74 2.13 -11.82
C TYR A 141 -1.20 2.22 -10.38
N LEU A 142 -2.45 2.65 -10.16
CA LEU A 142 -3.04 2.78 -8.83
C LEU A 142 -3.95 1.58 -8.57
N PHE A 143 -3.75 0.89 -7.44
CA PHE A 143 -4.46 -0.34 -7.09
C PHE A 143 -5.68 0.02 -6.24
N ASN A 144 -6.86 -0.25 -6.78
CA ASN A 144 -8.11 -0.02 -6.10
C ASN A 144 -8.53 -1.27 -5.31
N ARG A 145 -8.75 -1.10 -4.01
CA ARG A 145 -9.35 -2.13 -3.17
C ARG A 145 -10.83 -2.29 -3.49
N GLY A 146 -11.26 -3.53 -3.61
CA GLY A 146 -12.66 -3.89 -3.85
C GLY A 146 -13.53 -3.96 -2.59
N ASN A 147 -13.28 -3.13 -1.57
CA ASN A 147 -14.01 -3.16 -0.28
C ASN A 147 -15.37 -2.42 -0.31
N GLY A 148 -15.66 -1.68 -1.39
CA GLY A 148 -16.98 -1.09 -1.60
C GLY A 148 -18.05 -2.10 -2.03
N THR A 149 -19.31 -1.67 -2.00
CA THR A 149 -20.49 -2.51 -2.34
C THR A 149 -20.43 -3.11 -3.76
N ALA A 150 -19.79 -2.41 -4.70
CA ALA A 150 -19.63 -2.87 -6.07
C ALA A 150 -18.42 -3.81 -6.26
N ASN A 151 -17.64 -4.09 -5.21
CA ASN A 151 -16.56 -5.09 -5.21
C ASN A 151 -15.52 -4.88 -6.33
N LYS A 152 -15.20 -3.61 -6.64
CA LYS A 152 -14.38 -3.25 -7.81
C LYS A 152 -12.87 -3.31 -7.50
N ASN A 153 -12.31 -4.52 -7.47
CA ASN A 153 -10.86 -4.72 -7.37
C ASN A 153 -10.16 -4.57 -8.73
N GLY A 154 -9.11 -3.77 -8.82
CA GLY A 154 -8.39 -3.59 -10.08
C GLY A 154 -7.33 -2.49 -10.07
N ILE A 155 -6.85 -2.15 -11.27
CA ILE A 155 -5.73 -1.21 -11.47
C ILE A 155 -6.20 -0.06 -12.37
N PHE A 156 -6.09 1.17 -11.89
CA PHE A 156 -6.19 2.36 -12.73
C PHE A 156 -4.84 2.63 -13.39
N LYS A 157 -4.80 2.59 -14.72
CA LYS A 157 -3.61 2.96 -15.51
C LYS A 157 -3.68 4.43 -15.91
N LEU A 158 -2.62 5.17 -15.62
CA LEU A 158 -2.46 6.57 -16.00
C LEU A 158 -1.17 6.77 -16.78
N GLU A 159 -1.17 7.72 -17.70
CA GLU A 159 -0.04 8.09 -18.53
C GLU A 159 0.46 9.50 -18.16
N GLY A 160 1.76 9.65 -17.96
CA GLY A 160 2.42 10.89 -17.60
C GLY A 160 3.40 10.73 -16.44
N ALA A 161 4.52 11.46 -16.48
CA ALA A 161 5.54 11.40 -15.43
C ALA A 161 5.07 12.03 -14.11
N ASP A 162 4.33 13.14 -14.17
CA ASP A 162 3.74 13.79 -12.99
C ASP A 162 2.34 13.23 -12.72
N LEU A 163 2.21 12.45 -11.64
CA LEU A 163 0.95 11.80 -11.26
C LEU A 163 -0.21 12.80 -11.15
N ALA A 164 0.02 13.97 -10.54
CA ALA A 164 -1.05 14.94 -10.30
C ALA A 164 -1.67 15.48 -11.60
N ASN A 165 -0.93 15.40 -12.71
CA ASN A 165 -1.35 15.82 -14.05
C ASN A 165 -1.44 14.64 -15.03
N ALA A 166 -1.32 13.41 -14.54
CA ALA A 166 -1.36 12.22 -15.38
C ALA A 166 -2.76 12.01 -15.99
N LYS A 167 -2.78 11.47 -17.20
CA LYS A 167 -4.01 11.20 -17.93
C LYS A 167 -4.48 9.78 -17.60
N PHE A 168 -5.67 9.65 -17.05
CA PHE A 168 -6.34 8.35 -16.93
C PHE A 168 -6.52 7.70 -18.31
N THR A 169 -6.15 6.43 -18.43
CA THR A 169 -6.22 5.69 -19.71
C THR A 169 -7.17 4.51 -19.66
N ALA A 170 -7.12 3.71 -18.59
CA ALA A 170 -7.94 2.51 -18.47
C ALA A 170 -8.08 2.06 -17.01
N PHE A 171 -9.19 1.39 -16.71
CA PHE A 171 -9.31 0.56 -15.51
C PHE A 171 -9.20 -0.91 -15.92
N ILE A 172 -8.26 -1.64 -15.32
CA ILE A 172 -8.07 -3.07 -15.54
C ILE A 172 -8.63 -3.82 -14.33
N PRO A 173 -9.80 -4.46 -14.44
CA PRO A 173 -10.34 -5.27 -13.35
C PRO A 173 -9.46 -6.51 -13.13
N ILE A 174 -9.14 -6.81 -11.87
CA ILE A 174 -8.40 -8.02 -11.50
C ILE A 174 -9.31 -8.88 -10.63
N ALA A 175 -9.75 -10.01 -11.19
CA ALA A 175 -10.55 -10.98 -10.46
C ALA A 175 -9.64 -11.82 -9.55
N LEU A 176 -9.84 -11.69 -8.24
CA LEU A 176 -9.21 -12.54 -7.23
C LEU A 176 -10.26 -13.51 -6.66
N LEU A 177 -9.78 -14.59 -6.05
CA LEU A 177 -10.65 -15.59 -5.43
C LEU A 177 -11.38 -15.01 -4.21
N LYS A 178 -12.40 -15.74 -3.74
CA LYS A 178 -13.06 -15.47 -2.47
C LYS A 178 -12.54 -16.40 -1.39
N THR A 179 -12.46 -15.89 -0.16
CA THR A 179 -12.17 -16.68 1.05
C THR A 179 -13.41 -16.62 1.93
N ASN A 180 -14.01 -17.77 2.25
CA ASN A 180 -15.28 -17.82 3.00
C ASN A 180 -16.36 -16.86 2.45
N ASN A 181 -16.50 -16.80 1.12
CA ASN A 181 -17.40 -15.90 0.38
C ASN A 181 -17.07 -14.40 0.41
N VAL A 182 -16.03 -13.98 1.14
CA VAL A 182 -15.51 -12.61 1.15
C VAL A 182 -14.51 -12.42 0.00
N LEU A 183 -14.61 -11.29 -0.70
CA LEU A 183 -13.70 -10.94 -1.80
C LEU A 183 -12.28 -10.72 -1.26
N VAL A 184 -11.29 -11.31 -1.92
CA VAL A 184 -9.89 -10.92 -1.73
C VAL A 184 -9.61 -9.69 -2.60
N SER A 185 -9.04 -8.64 -2.02
CA SER A 185 -8.75 -7.40 -2.73
C SER A 185 -7.38 -6.84 -2.37
N PHE A 186 -6.80 -6.05 -3.28
CA PHE A 186 -5.47 -5.46 -3.11
C PHE A 186 -5.34 -4.64 -1.83
N THR A 187 -4.15 -4.72 -1.22
CA THR A 187 -3.73 -3.93 -0.06
C THR A 187 -2.35 -3.29 -0.22
N ASP A 188 -1.53 -3.70 -1.21
CA ASP A 188 -0.34 -2.98 -1.72
C ASP A 188 0.26 -3.71 -2.94
N ALA A 189 1.17 -3.06 -3.68
CA ALA A 189 1.91 -3.65 -4.79
C ALA A 189 3.32 -3.05 -4.98
N VAL A 190 4.25 -3.87 -5.47
CA VAL A 190 5.62 -3.48 -5.84
C VAL A 190 5.98 -4.02 -7.24
N LEU A 191 6.72 -3.23 -8.00
CA LEU A 191 7.21 -3.60 -9.33
C LEU A 191 8.65 -4.13 -9.26
N HIS A 192 8.90 -5.32 -9.81
CA HIS A 192 10.24 -5.86 -10.02
C HIS A 192 10.33 -6.60 -11.34
N GLN A 193 11.30 -6.24 -12.19
CA GLN A 193 11.55 -6.89 -13.50
C GLN A 193 10.30 -7.05 -14.38
N ASN A 194 9.52 -5.97 -14.58
CA ASN A 194 8.27 -5.96 -15.36
C ASN A 194 7.17 -6.89 -14.80
N GLN A 195 7.27 -7.27 -13.53
CA GLN A 195 6.29 -8.08 -12.84
C GLN A 195 5.78 -7.32 -11.62
N ILE A 196 4.47 -7.27 -11.49
CA ILE A 196 3.78 -6.70 -10.34
C ILE A 196 3.68 -7.80 -9.30
N TYR A 197 4.29 -7.61 -8.14
CA TYR A 197 4.04 -8.42 -6.96
C TYR A 197 3.10 -7.65 -6.06
N PHE A 198 2.03 -8.29 -5.61
CA PHE A 198 1.00 -7.62 -4.83
C PHE A 198 0.63 -8.43 -3.60
N ILE A 199 0.14 -7.73 -2.59
CA ILE A 199 -0.57 -8.32 -1.47
C ILE A 199 -2.04 -7.97 -1.52
N ALA A 200 -2.84 -8.86 -0.95
CA ALA A 200 -4.29 -8.72 -0.91
C ALA A 200 -4.85 -9.40 0.34
N ALA A 201 -5.96 -8.90 0.85
CA ALA A 201 -6.63 -9.45 2.02
C ALA A 201 -8.11 -9.73 1.75
N ALA A 202 -8.66 -10.73 2.44
CA ALA A 202 -10.10 -10.91 2.62
C ALA A 202 -10.46 -10.45 4.04
N GLU A 203 -11.26 -9.39 4.13
CA GLU A 203 -11.70 -8.77 5.38
C GLU A 203 -13.23 -8.77 5.43
N ASP A 204 -13.79 -9.45 6.42
CA ASP A 204 -15.24 -9.48 6.64
C ASP A 204 -15.68 -8.26 7.45
N THR A 205 -15.95 -7.17 6.75
CA THR A 205 -16.45 -5.91 7.31
C THR A 205 -17.89 -6.00 7.84
N THR A 206 -18.57 -7.14 7.66
CA THR A 206 -19.92 -7.39 8.22
C THR A 206 -19.90 -8.14 9.55
N SER A 207 -18.72 -8.60 9.97
CA SER A 207 -18.52 -9.25 11.26
C SER A 207 -18.73 -8.28 12.44
N THR A 208 -18.84 -8.81 13.66
CA THR A 208 -19.04 -8.01 14.88
C THR A 208 -17.77 -7.30 15.38
N TYR A 209 -16.67 -7.36 14.62
CA TYR A 209 -15.42 -6.67 14.94
C TYR A 209 -15.43 -5.28 14.31
N ASP A 210 -14.90 -4.27 15.01
CA ASP A 210 -15.04 -2.85 14.64
C ASP A 210 -14.47 -2.50 13.25
N ASP A 211 -13.44 -3.22 12.80
CA ASP A 211 -12.81 -3.06 11.47
C ASP A 211 -12.81 -4.36 10.64
N GLY A 212 -13.59 -5.38 11.03
CA GLY A 212 -13.80 -6.62 10.27
C GLY A 212 -12.85 -7.78 10.62
N GLU A 213 -13.28 -9.02 10.37
CA GLU A 213 -12.47 -10.22 10.61
C GLU A 213 -11.55 -10.50 9.42
N ILE A 214 -10.25 -10.69 9.68
CA ILE A 214 -9.30 -11.10 8.64
C ILE A 214 -9.41 -12.60 8.40
N LEU A 215 -9.85 -12.96 7.19
CA LEU A 215 -10.06 -14.34 6.76
C LEU A 215 -8.86 -14.91 5.99
N GLY A 216 -7.97 -14.02 5.56
CA GLY A 216 -6.66 -14.37 5.07
C GLY A 216 -5.99 -13.29 4.23
N SER A 217 -4.67 -13.38 4.18
CA SER A 217 -3.82 -12.57 3.33
C SER A 217 -3.14 -13.40 2.26
N TYR A 218 -2.87 -12.77 1.13
CA TYR A 218 -2.41 -13.38 -0.10
C TYR A 218 -1.23 -12.61 -0.68
N LEU A 219 -0.27 -13.34 -1.25
CA LEU A 219 0.76 -12.81 -2.13
C LEU A 219 0.45 -13.28 -3.55
N GLY A 220 0.51 -12.37 -4.51
CA GLY A 220 0.30 -12.70 -5.91
C GLY A 220 1.27 -12.01 -6.85
N LYS A 221 1.17 -12.41 -8.12
CA LYS A 221 1.99 -11.88 -9.22
C LYS A 221 1.11 -11.62 -10.44
N ILE A 222 1.27 -10.45 -11.05
CA ILE A 222 0.64 -10.05 -12.30
C ILE A 222 1.73 -9.65 -13.29
N ASP A 223 1.59 -10.07 -14.54
CA ASP A 223 2.46 -9.60 -15.62
C ASP A 223 2.09 -8.15 -16.02
N LEU A 224 3.06 -7.23 -16.03
CA LEU A 224 2.76 -5.81 -16.28
C LEU A 224 2.32 -5.54 -17.73
N GLU A 225 2.75 -6.35 -18.70
CA GLU A 225 2.50 -6.10 -20.12
C GLU A 225 1.03 -6.32 -20.49
N ASN A 226 0.45 -7.40 -19.95
CA ASN A 226 -0.90 -7.85 -20.31
C ASN A 226 -1.87 -7.95 -19.12
N PHE A 227 -1.41 -7.65 -17.90
CA PHE A 227 -2.18 -7.76 -16.65
C PHE A 227 -2.71 -9.16 -16.33
N HIS A 228 -2.08 -10.20 -16.89
CA HIS A 228 -2.42 -11.57 -16.59
C HIS A 228 -2.00 -11.93 -15.16
N LEU A 229 -2.96 -12.41 -14.37
CA LEU A 229 -2.72 -12.95 -13.04
C LEU A 229 -1.92 -14.26 -13.15
N VAL A 230 -0.66 -14.24 -12.75
CA VAL A 230 0.26 -15.38 -12.84
C VAL A 230 0.00 -16.37 -11.70
N PHE A 231 -0.10 -15.88 -10.47
CA PHE A 231 -0.46 -16.69 -9.32
C PHE A 231 -1.03 -15.85 -8.18
N THR A 232 -1.73 -16.54 -7.27
CA THR A 232 -2.08 -16.07 -5.93
C THR A 232 -1.83 -17.19 -4.93
N LYS A 233 -1.22 -16.87 -3.79
CA LYS A 233 -0.91 -17.81 -2.72
C LYS A 233 -1.34 -17.23 -1.38
N LYS A 234 -2.10 -18.00 -0.59
CA LYS A 234 -2.41 -17.62 0.81
C LYS A 234 -1.12 -17.64 1.64
N ILE A 235 -0.88 -16.57 2.38
CA ILE A 235 0.34 -16.38 3.20
C ILE A 235 0.03 -16.25 4.69
N SER A 236 -1.21 -15.92 5.06
CA SER A 236 -1.68 -15.91 6.44
C SER A 236 -3.18 -16.16 6.51
N ASP A 237 -3.64 -16.75 7.60
CA ASP A 237 -5.07 -16.94 7.90
C ASP A 237 -5.65 -15.75 8.69
N HIS A 238 -4.80 -14.94 9.34
CA HIS A 238 -5.24 -13.97 10.35
C HIS A 238 -4.54 -12.61 10.30
N GLN A 239 -3.32 -12.53 9.76
CA GLN A 239 -2.62 -11.24 9.63
C GLN A 239 -3.11 -10.53 8.38
N LYS A 240 -3.34 -9.23 8.47
CA LYS A 240 -3.56 -8.32 7.35
C LYS A 240 -2.23 -7.65 7.00
N PHE A 241 -1.80 -7.76 5.76
CA PHE A 241 -0.60 -7.06 5.28
C PHE A 241 -1.01 -5.90 4.38
N GLU A 242 -0.43 -4.72 4.63
CA GLU A 242 -0.75 -3.47 3.92
C GLU A 242 0.50 -2.74 3.41
N GLY A 243 1.66 -3.41 3.42
CA GLY A 243 2.84 -2.90 2.75
C GLY A 243 3.70 -4.03 2.21
N ILE A 244 4.21 -3.88 0.99
CA ILE A 244 5.16 -4.81 0.37
C ILE A 244 6.32 -4.05 -0.25
N THR A 245 7.55 -4.49 0.04
CA THR A 245 8.74 -4.03 -0.69
C THR A 245 9.63 -5.19 -1.10
N PHE A 246 10.25 -5.08 -2.28
CA PHE A 246 11.29 -6.00 -2.71
C PHE A 246 12.53 -5.82 -1.83
N LEU A 247 13.07 -6.92 -1.30
CA LEU A 247 14.26 -6.92 -0.45
C LEU A 247 15.51 -7.24 -1.27
N LYS A 248 15.51 -8.41 -1.90
CA LYS A 248 16.63 -8.90 -2.71
C LYS A 248 16.23 -10.09 -3.55
N GLN A 249 17.07 -10.38 -4.54
CA GLN A 249 17.01 -11.59 -5.34
C GLN A 249 18.27 -12.43 -5.06
N THR A 250 18.08 -13.72 -4.93
CA THR A 250 19.15 -14.72 -4.98
C THR A 250 18.97 -15.55 -6.26
N ASP A 251 19.89 -16.48 -6.53
CA ASP A 251 19.77 -17.37 -7.70
C ASP A 251 18.52 -18.26 -7.64
N GLU A 252 17.98 -18.50 -6.44
CA GLU A 252 16.92 -19.48 -6.19
C GLU A 252 15.54 -18.86 -5.90
N ARG A 253 15.51 -17.61 -5.43
CA ARG A 253 14.28 -17.00 -4.90
C ARG A 253 14.30 -15.47 -4.88
N LEU A 254 13.11 -14.88 -4.87
CA LEU A 254 12.90 -13.46 -4.58
C LEU A 254 12.46 -13.31 -3.12
N GLU A 255 13.01 -12.31 -2.41
CA GLU A 255 12.65 -12.00 -1.03
C GLU A 255 11.94 -10.64 -0.96
N PHE A 256 10.90 -10.57 -0.14
CA PHE A 256 10.08 -9.38 0.10
C PHE A 256 9.95 -9.12 1.60
N LEU A 257 9.74 -7.86 1.97
CA LEU A 257 9.30 -7.47 3.31
C LEU A 257 7.83 -7.07 3.29
N LEU A 258 7.10 -7.42 4.34
CA LEU A 258 5.69 -7.09 4.55
C LEU A 258 5.50 -6.36 5.89
N CYS A 259 4.61 -5.37 5.97
CA CYS A 259 4.16 -4.83 7.25
C CYS A 259 2.74 -5.30 7.55
N GLU A 260 2.53 -5.71 8.80
CA GLU A 260 1.22 -6.06 9.32
C GLU A 260 0.51 -4.81 9.82
N ASP A 261 -0.74 -4.67 9.41
CA ASP A 261 -1.70 -3.80 10.07
C ASP A 261 -2.38 -4.61 11.17
N THR A 262 -2.32 -4.10 12.40
CA THR A 262 -2.85 -4.78 13.58
C THR A 262 -4.16 -4.18 14.05
N ASP A 263 -4.66 -3.13 13.39
CA ASP A 263 -5.87 -2.39 13.78
C ASP A 263 -5.84 -1.97 15.27
N THR A 264 -4.65 -1.62 15.78
CA THR A 264 -4.47 -1.17 17.17
C THR A 264 -3.85 0.22 17.24
N GLU A 265 -4.16 0.94 18.33
CA GLU A 265 -3.48 2.20 18.66
C GLU A 265 -2.05 1.99 19.19
N VAL A 266 -1.60 0.75 19.31
CA VAL A 266 -0.24 0.44 19.80
C VAL A 266 0.75 0.88 18.74
N LEU A 267 1.68 1.75 19.14
CA LEU A 267 2.80 2.18 18.30
C LEU A 267 3.88 1.09 18.28
N GLU A 268 3.56 -0.07 17.71
CA GLU A 268 4.49 -1.14 17.39
C GLU A 268 4.08 -1.78 16.07
N THR A 269 5.04 -1.97 15.15
CA THR A 269 4.82 -2.70 13.91
C THR A 269 5.79 -3.86 13.81
N ILE A 270 5.32 -4.95 13.21
CA ILE A 270 6.13 -6.12 12.90
C ILE A 270 6.34 -6.16 11.38
N ILE A 271 7.62 -6.20 11.00
CA ILE A 271 8.02 -6.41 9.62
C ILE A 271 8.32 -7.88 9.45
N TYR A 272 7.67 -8.50 8.48
CA TYR A 272 7.89 -9.88 8.12
C TYR A 272 8.68 -9.98 6.84
N LYS A 273 9.36 -11.11 6.65
CA LYS A 273 10.04 -11.48 5.43
C LYS A 273 9.37 -12.72 4.86
N ILE A 274 9.14 -12.68 3.56
CA ILE A 274 8.65 -13.81 2.77
C ILE A 274 9.54 -14.00 1.54
N PHE A 275 9.56 -15.21 1.02
CA PHE A 275 10.20 -15.52 -0.26
C PHE A 275 9.26 -16.25 -1.20
N ILE A 276 9.53 -16.14 -2.49
CA ILE A 276 8.87 -16.89 -3.57
C ILE A 276 9.89 -17.57 -4.47
#